data_AF-A0A2G4GR32-F1
#
_entry.id   AF-A0A2G4GR32-F1
#
_cell.length_a   1.000
_cell.length_b   1.000
_cell.length_c   1.000
_cell.angle_alpha   90.00
_cell.angle_beta   90.00
_cell.angle_gamma   90.00
#
_symmetry.space_group_name_H-M   'P 1'
#
loop_
_entity.id
_entity.type
_entity.pdbx_description
1 polymer ?
#
loop_
_entity_poly.entity_id
_entity_poly.type
_entity_poly.pdbx_seq_one_letter_code
_entity_poly.pdbx_strand_id
1 'polypeptide(L)'
;MTPTSQDFDLQCRTCALDLQNALRALYAAVGADPARPQEVSRQFKLNKNLTWKVAKVIQSVDPIEAVPLIPGSEGMEILLCAMEASGPYASPVSAVRSTLAAFEDMVRTHVGDRPTLELLMDGMSRGGRALEVSRKLAFRGNSGIWGVQARVRSMTQFLAPSAEYPELLDIVLVGGLHDIRRLRPVQGWPLFRFTSYDTVGGELPGGRNLEAIEKPATPGEPHLVMRSFCSPVGAEVRSIKTDTGVSHELMDGPVGQRGSVTFMFGGIERAAVPRYSSPTQSDSEHGEMGALVTMPTEYVHIDILVHRDLLNSFAPELLVYGRPFGGTALDPATRENYRLPIDEPIIRMDPARDSFTTDLLPDQQRVVDSVFARSEWDRRDFAGFRAIVSYPPMPSTVMIRYALSRAPGA
;
A
#
# COMPACT_ATOMS: atom_id res chain seq x y z
N MET A 1 -7.27 21.78 0.50
CA MET A 1 -7.06 21.95 -0.96
C MET A 1 -6.72 23.40 -1.21
N THR A 2 -5.65 23.67 -1.95
CA THR A 2 -5.26 25.02 -2.40
C THR A 2 -6.27 25.57 -3.43
N PRO A 3 -6.39 26.90 -3.59
CA PRO A 3 -7.37 27.53 -4.49
C PRO A 3 -7.32 27.00 -5.93
N THR A 4 -6.12 26.71 -6.43
CA THR A 4 -5.88 26.18 -7.78
C THR A 4 -6.46 24.77 -8.00
N SER A 5 -6.52 23.96 -6.93
CA SER A 5 -7.09 22.60 -6.99
C SER A 5 -8.62 22.61 -6.99
N GLN A 6 -9.25 23.65 -6.43
CA GLN A 6 -10.72 23.80 -6.45
C GLN A 6 -11.23 24.23 -7.83
N ASP A 7 -10.47 25.08 -8.53
CA ASP A 7 -10.81 25.55 -9.88
C ASP A 7 -10.80 24.39 -10.90
N PHE A 8 -9.75 23.55 -10.84
CA PHE A 8 -9.67 22.35 -11.69
C PHE A 8 -10.78 21.32 -11.40
N ASP A 9 -11.04 20.95 -10.13
CA ASP A 9 -12.08 19.97 -9.79
C ASP A 9 -13.46 20.45 -10.28
N LEU A 10 -13.79 21.73 -10.04
CA LEU A 10 -15.05 22.31 -10.47
C LEU A 10 -15.19 22.34 -12.00
N GLN A 11 -14.14 22.79 -12.71
CA GLN A 11 -14.18 22.84 -14.17
C GLN A 11 -14.23 21.43 -14.79
N CYS A 12 -13.45 20.48 -14.26
CA CYS A 12 -13.46 19.10 -14.71
C CYS A 12 -14.84 18.45 -14.52
N ARG A 13 -15.45 18.62 -13.34
CA ARG A 13 -16.82 18.15 -13.04
C ARG A 13 -17.83 18.74 -14.01
N THR A 14 -17.75 20.05 -14.26
CA THR A 14 -18.66 20.76 -15.15
C THR A 14 -18.55 20.24 -16.58
N CYS A 15 -17.35 20.20 -17.14
CA CYS A 15 -17.14 19.69 -18.50
C CYS A 15 -17.54 18.21 -18.65
N ALA A 16 -17.25 17.37 -17.65
CA ALA A 16 -17.65 15.96 -17.66
C ALA A 16 -19.18 15.79 -17.62
N LEU A 17 -19.86 16.57 -16.78
CA LEU A 17 -21.32 16.56 -16.66
C LEU A 17 -22.00 17.07 -17.95
N ASP A 18 -21.49 18.16 -18.54
CA ASP A 18 -22.02 18.71 -19.78
C ASP A 18 -21.90 17.71 -20.94
N LEU A 19 -20.74 17.06 -21.06
CA LEU A 19 -20.55 16.00 -22.05
C LEU A 19 -21.47 14.81 -21.80
N GLN A 20 -21.64 14.38 -20.54
CA GLN A 20 -22.55 13.30 -20.18
C GLN A 20 -24.00 13.63 -20.57
N ASN A 21 -24.45 14.87 -20.31
CA ASN A 21 -25.79 15.34 -20.65
C ASN A 21 -26.00 15.42 -22.16
N ALA A 22 -25.00 15.92 -22.90
CA ALA A 22 -25.05 15.96 -24.36
C ALA A 22 -25.13 14.53 -24.95
N LEU A 23 -24.37 13.58 -24.41
CA LEU A 23 -24.43 12.17 -24.82
C LEU A 23 -25.79 11.53 -24.49
N ARG A 24 -26.38 11.80 -23.31
CA ARG A 24 -27.73 11.35 -22.97
C ARG A 24 -28.78 11.89 -23.96
N ALA A 25 -28.70 13.19 -24.28
CA ALA A 25 -29.61 13.82 -25.22
C ALA A 25 -29.47 13.24 -26.64
N LEU A 26 -28.24 12.97 -27.09
CA LEU A 26 -27.99 12.31 -28.37
C LEU A 26 -28.57 10.88 -28.38
N TYR A 27 -28.31 10.08 -27.35
CA TYR A 27 -28.84 8.70 -27.25
C TYR A 27 -30.37 8.69 -27.27
N ALA A 28 -31.02 9.61 -26.54
CA ALA A 28 -32.46 9.76 -26.57
C ALA A 28 -32.98 10.15 -27.97
N ALA A 29 -32.31 11.09 -28.65
CA ALA A 29 -32.71 11.55 -29.99
C ALA A 29 -32.62 10.44 -31.05
N VAL A 30 -31.57 9.61 -30.99
CA VAL A 30 -31.35 8.51 -31.96
C VAL A 30 -32.05 7.20 -31.57
N GLY A 31 -32.79 7.19 -30.45
CA GLY A 31 -33.45 6.00 -29.93
C GLY A 31 -32.49 4.90 -29.50
N ALA A 32 -31.29 5.25 -29.04
CA ALA A 32 -30.30 4.31 -28.50
C ALA A 32 -30.50 4.12 -26.99
N ASP A 33 -30.44 2.87 -26.54
CA ASP A 33 -30.51 2.54 -25.12
C ASP A 33 -29.10 2.33 -24.53
N PRO A 34 -28.62 3.20 -23.63
CA PRO A 34 -27.32 3.02 -22.99
C PRO A 34 -27.27 1.77 -22.10
N ALA A 35 -28.39 1.24 -21.62
CA ALA A 35 -28.43 -0.02 -20.86
C ALA A 35 -28.16 -1.25 -21.73
N ARG A 36 -28.24 -1.12 -23.07
CA ARG A 36 -28.08 -2.21 -24.05
C ARG A 36 -26.97 -1.89 -25.07
N PRO A 37 -25.71 -1.72 -24.64
CA PRO A 37 -24.62 -1.27 -25.52
C PRO A 37 -24.36 -2.20 -26.71
N GLN A 38 -24.59 -3.52 -26.56
CA GLN A 38 -24.45 -4.45 -27.69
C GLN A 38 -25.49 -4.20 -28.80
N GLU A 39 -26.68 -3.71 -28.44
CA GLU A 39 -27.72 -3.38 -29.42
C GLU A 39 -27.40 -2.08 -30.14
N VAL A 40 -26.88 -1.09 -29.41
CA VAL A 40 -26.35 0.15 -29.99
C VAL A 40 -25.21 -0.16 -30.97
N SER A 41 -24.29 -1.06 -30.59
CA SER A 41 -23.22 -1.53 -31.50
C SER A 41 -23.78 -2.13 -32.78
N ARG A 42 -24.83 -2.96 -32.70
CA ARG A 42 -25.46 -3.58 -33.88
C ARG A 42 -26.24 -2.57 -34.73
N GLN A 43 -26.99 -1.68 -34.09
CA GLN A 43 -27.83 -0.66 -34.73
C GLN A 43 -27.00 0.30 -35.57
N PHE A 44 -25.92 0.82 -34.99
CA PHE A 44 -25.06 1.84 -35.63
C PHE A 44 -23.78 1.26 -36.25
N LYS A 45 -23.62 -0.07 -36.26
CA LYS A 45 -22.43 -0.78 -36.78
C LYS A 45 -21.12 -0.31 -36.13
N LEU A 46 -21.16 -0.02 -34.84
CA LEU A 46 -20.03 0.49 -34.05
C LEU A 46 -19.28 -0.63 -33.32
N ASN A 47 -18.02 -0.36 -32.95
CA ASN A 47 -17.24 -1.26 -32.11
C ASN A 47 -17.91 -1.48 -30.73
N LYS A 48 -17.92 -2.73 -30.26
CA LYS A 48 -18.53 -3.12 -28.97
C LYS A 48 -17.89 -2.42 -27.76
N ASN A 49 -16.58 -2.21 -27.79
CA ASN A 49 -15.85 -1.53 -26.71
C ASN A 49 -16.19 -0.04 -26.67
N LEU A 50 -16.29 0.61 -27.83
CA LEU A 50 -16.67 2.03 -27.93
C LEU A 50 -18.06 2.27 -27.34
N THR A 51 -19.05 1.49 -27.76
CA THR A 51 -20.43 1.60 -27.26
C THR A 51 -20.54 1.25 -25.77
N TRP A 52 -19.78 0.27 -25.28
CA TRP A 52 -19.70 -0.02 -23.85
C TRP A 52 -19.12 1.15 -23.03
N LYS A 53 -18.02 1.76 -23.50
CA LYS A 53 -17.41 2.92 -22.81
C LYS A 53 -18.38 4.10 -22.72
N VAL A 54 -19.02 4.45 -23.85
CA VAL A 54 -19.99 5.55 -23.91
C VAL A 54 -21.20 5.26 -23.02
N ALA A 55 -21.71 4.03 -23.06
CA ALA A 55 -22.78 3.60 -22.17
C ALA A 55 -22.40 3.75 -20.69
N LYS A 56 -21.16 3.43 -20.31
CA LYS A 56 -20.67 3.64 -18.95
C LYS A 56 -20.54 5.11 -18.59
N VAL A 57 -20.00 5.95 -19.48
CA VAL A 57 -19.96 7.41 -19.30
C VAL A 57 -21.36 7.94 -19.02
N ILE A 58 -22.35 7.55 -19.82
CA ILE A 58 -23.75 7.95 -19.65
C ILE A 58 -24.34 7.44 -18.33
N GLN A 59 -23.98 6.25 -17.87
CA GLN A 59 -24.59 5.63 -16.68
C GLN A 59 -23.89 5.98 -15.36
N SER A 60 -22.69 6.56 -15.39
CA SER A 60 -21.98 6.96 -14.17
C SER A 60 -22.79 7.98 -13.36
N VAL A 61 -22.84 7.78 -12.05
CA VAL A 61 -23.52 8.69 -11.11
C VAL A 61 -22.66 9.90 -10.81
N ASP A 62 -21.35 9.69 -10.55
CA ASP A 62 -20.38 10.78 -10.41
C ASP A 62 -19.75 11.09 -11.78
N PRO A 63 -19.86 12.34 -12.29
CA PRO A 63 -19.17 12.77 -13.50
C PRO A 63 -17.65 12.53 -13.48
N ILE A 64 -17.01 12.57 -12.30
CA ILE A 64 -15.56 12.31 -12.17
C ILE A 64 -15.23 10.85 -12.44
N GLU A 65 -16.04 9.91 -11.96
CA GLU A 65 -15.85 8.48 -12.25
C GLU A 65 -16.02 8.16 -13.74
N ALA A 66 -16.76 9.00 -14.49
CA ALA A 66 -16.91 8.86 -15.94
C ALA A 66 -15.66 9.31 -16.71
N VAL A 67 -14.84 10.19 -16.14
CA VAL A 67 -13.71 10.83 -16.85
C VAL A 67 -12.78 9.82 -17.51
N PRO A 68 -12.26 8.78 -16.83
CA PRO A 68 -11.37 7.79 -17.43
C PRO A 68 -12.01 6.97 -18.56
N LEU A 69 -13.35 6.94 -18.62
CA LEU A 69 -14.11 6.15 -19.60
C LEU A 69 -14.45 6.94 -20.87
N ILE A 70 -14.33 8.27 -20.84
CA ILE A 70 -14.58 9.12 -22.02
C ILE A 70 -13.62 8.71 -23.14
N PRO A 71 -14.14 8.30 -24.32
CA PRO A 71 -13.31 8.01 -25.50
C PRO A 71 -12.51 9.24 -25.94
N GLY A 72 -11.34 9.00 -26.53
CA GLY A 72 -10.61 10.07 -27.22
C GLY A 72 -11.35 10.58 -28.46
N SER A 73 -10.88 11.70 -29.02
CA SER A 73 -11.53 12.43 -30.12
C SER A 73 -11.88 11.52 -31.29
N GLU A 74 -10.94 10.69 -31.76
CA GLU A 74 -11.17 9.76 -32.88
C GLU A 74 -12.31 8.76 -32.59
N GLY A 75 -12.36 8.21 -31.38
CA GLY A 75 -13.42 7.30 -30.97
C GLY A 75 -14.79 8.00 -30.89
N MET A 76 -14.81 9.24 -30.43
CA MET A 76 -16.03 10.05 -30.38
C MET A 76 -16.50 10.43 -31.79
N GLU A 77 -15.58 10.79 -32.68
CA GLU A 77 -15.89 11.07 -34.09
C GLU A 77 -16.53 9.89 -34.81
N ILE A 78 -16.00 8.68 -34.59
CA ILE A 78 -16.58 7.45 -35.15
C ILE A 78 -18.03 7.27 -34.66
N LEU A 79 -18.30 7.49 -33.37
CA LEU A 79 -19.65 7.42 -32.80
C LEU A 79 -20.58 8.46 -33.46
N LEU A 80 -20.13 9.71 -33.51
CA LEU A 80 -20.94 10.85 -33.96
C LEU A 80 -21.27 10.75 -35.45
N CYS A 81 -20.31 10.39 -36.29
CA CYS A 81 -20.53 10.18 -37.73
C CYS A 81 -21.53 9.04 -37.99
N ALA A 82 -21.46 7.94 -37.23
CA ALA A 82 -22.39 6.82 -37.39
C ALA A 82 -23.83 7.19 -36.97
N MET A 83 -23.99 7.98 -35.91
CA MET A 83 -25.28 8.45 -35.44
C MET A 83 -25.86 9.53 -36.36
N GLU A 84 -25.05 10.45 -36.86
CA GLU A 84 -25.46 11.48 -37.83
C GLU A 84 -25.91 10.87 -39.16
N ALA A 85 -25.23 9.83 -39.64
CA ALA A 85 -25.62 9.11 -40.85
C ALA A 85 -26.98 8.39 -40.73
N SER A 86 -27.52 8.23 -39.52
CA SER A 86 -28.79 7.54 -39.27
C SER A 86 -30.03 8.44 -39.32
N GLY A 87 -29.88 9.77 -39.38
CA GLY A 87 -31.01 10.70 -39.44
C GLY A 87 -30.65 12.16 -39.17
N PRO A 88 -31.64 13.07 -39.13
CA PRO A 88 -31.41 14.52 -39.03
C PRO A 88 -31.06 14.95 -37.59
N TYR A 89 -29.96 14.43 -37.03
CA TYR A 89 -29.52 14.64 -35.65
C TYR A 89 -28.37 15.65 -35.53
N ALA A 90 -28.21 16.53 -36.52
CA ALA A 90 -27.10 17.48 -36.60
C ALA A 90 -26.96 18.37 -35.35
N SER A 91 -28.07 18.79 -34.74
CA SER A 91 -28.05 19.62 -33.53
C SER A 91 -27.54 18.85 -32.29
N PRO A 92 -28.10 17.69 -31.90
CA PRO A 92 -27.54 16.85 -30.83
C PRO A 92 -26.08 16.44 -31.07
N VAL A 93 -25.71 16.11 -32.31
CA VAL A 93 -24.33 15.77 -32.68
C VAL A 93 -23.39 16.95 -32.47
N SER A 94 -23.78 18.15 -32.92
CA SER A 94 -23.00 19.38 -32.71
C SER A 94 -22.82 19.72 -31.23
N ALA A 95 -23.84 19.50 -30.40
CA ALA A 95 -23.74 19.70 -28.95
C ALA A 95 -22.70 18.78 -28.29
N VAL A 96 -22.64 17.50 -28.70
CA VAL A 96 -21.59 16.57 -28.21
C VAL A 96 -20.20 17.00 -28.69
N ARG A 97 -20.05 17.43 -29.95
CA ARG A 97 -18.76 17.96 -30.46
C ARG A 97 -18.28 19.16 -29.65
N SER A 98 -19.17 20.11 -29.38
CA SER A 98 -18.83 21.32 -28.64
C SER A 98 -18.43 21.03 -27.19
N THR A 99 -19.17 20.17 -26.50
CA THR A 99 -18.85 19.77 -25.10
C THR A 99 -17.58 18.91 -25.03
N LEU A 100 -17.33 18.04 -26.01
CA LEU A 100 -16.08 17.30 -26.11
C LEU A 100 -14.89 18.26 -26.31
N ALA A 101 -15.01 19.24 -27.21
CA ALA A 101 -13.94 20.22 -27.45
C ALA A 101 -13.63 21.05 -26.20
N ALA A 102 -14.66 21.46 -25.45
CA ALA A 102 -14.48 22.15 -24.17
C ALA A 102 -13.78 21.27 -23.12
N PHE A 103 -14.14 19.99 -23.07
CA PHE A 103 -13.49 19.02 -22.20
C PHE A 103 -12.02 18.79 -22.59
N GLU A 104 -11.71 18.66 -23.88
CA GLU A 104 -10.33 18.53 -24.38
C GLU A 104 -9.48 19.77 -24.11
N ASP A 105 -10.07 20.97 -24.25
CA ASP A 105 -9.42 22.23 -23.90
C ASP A 105 -9.12 22.32 -22.40
N MET A 106 -10.04 21.87 -21.54
CA MET A 106 -9.82 21.76 -20.10
C MET A 106 -8.65 20.81 -19.80
N VAL A 107 -8.60 19.63 -20.42
CA VAL A 107 -7.49 18.68 -20.27
C VAL A 107 -6.17 19.31 -20.70
N ARG A 108 -6.13 19.94 -21.88
CA ARG A 108 -4.92 20.59 -22.39
C ARG A 108 -4.44 21.72 -21.47
N THR A 109 -5.36 22.55 -20.99
CA THR A 109 -5.05 23.76 -20.20
C THR A 109 -4.56 23.42 -18.81
N HIS A 110 -5.24 22.49 -18.13
CA HIS A 110 -4.91 22.16 -16.74
C HIS A 110 -3.88 21.07 -16.58
N VAL A 111 -3.84 20.12 -17.52
CA VAL A 111 -3.15 18.83 -17.33
C VAL A 111 -2.15 18.52 -18.43
N GLY A 112 -2.33 19.10 -19.62
CA GLY A 112 -1.48 18.89 -20.79
C GLY A 112 -1.91 17.70 -21.63
N ASP A 113 -2.09 16.51 -21.02
CA ASP A 113 -2.47 15.31 -21.74
C ASP A 113 -3.42 14.37 -20.97
N ARG A 114 -3.95 13.40 -21.72
CA ARG A 114 -4.94 12.43 -21.22
C ARG A 114 -4.36 11.43 -20.21
N PRO A 115 -3.18 10.84 -20.42
CA PRO A 115 -2.55 9.99 -19.40
C PRO A 115 -2.33 10.72 -18.06
N THR A 116 -1.92 11.98 -18.10
CA THR A 116 -1.70 12.79 -16.89
C THR A 116 -3.02 13.12 -16.21
N LEU A 117 -4.11 13.33 -16.97
CA LEU A 117 -5.46 13.44 -16.39
C LEU A 117 -5.85 12.18 -15.63
N GLU A 118 -5.59 11.00 -16.18
CA GLU A 118 -5.88 9.74 -15.50
C GLU A 118 -5.12 9.62 -14.17
N LEU A 119 -3.86 10.07 -14.10
CA LEU A 119 -3.09 10.12 -12.85
C LEU A 119 -3.69 11.11 -11.83
N LEU A 120 -4.10 12.30 -12.27
CA LEU A 120 -4.78 13.27 -11.39
C LEU A 120 -6.08 12.70 -10.85
N MET A 121 -6.87 12.04 -11.71
CA MET A 121 -8.15 11.43 -11.31
C MET A 121 -7.96 10.28 -10.31
N ASP A 122 -6.90 9.47 -10.47
CA ASP A 122 -6.57 8.40 -9.52
C ASP A 122 -6.23 8.93 -8.12
N GLY A 123 -5.63 10.14 -8.04
CA GLY A 123 -5.37 10.84 -6.78
C GLY A 123 -6.57 11.59 -6.19
N MET A 124 -7.58 11.89 -7.01
CA MET A 124 -8.83 12.55 -6.58
C MET A 124 -9.92 11.55 -6.19
N SER A 125 -9.74 10.26 -6.50
CA SER A 125 -10.65 9.20 -6.10
C SER A 125 -10.80 9.15 -4.58
N ARG A 126 -12.04 9.10 -4.08
CA ARG A 126 -12.35 9.04 -2.65
C ARG A 126 -12.54 7.58 -2.23
N GLY A 127 -11.76 7.11 -1.25
CA GLY A 127 -11.90 5.79 -0.61
C GLY A 127 -10.68 4.89 -0.73
N GLY A 128 -10.77 3.68 -0.15
CA GLY A 128 -9.68 2.69 0.03
C GLY A 128 -9.00 2.11 -1.22
N ARG A 129 -9.21 2.71 -2.40
CA ARG A 129 -8.49 2.39 -3.64
C ARG A 129 -7.74 3.60 -4.22
N ALA A 130 -7.62 4.68 -3.45
CA ALA A 130 -6.88 5.86 -3.87
C ALA A 130 -5.48 5.46 -4.35
N LEU A 131 -5.09 6.02 -5.50
CA LEU A 131 -3.80 5.81 -6.14
C LEU A 131 -3.48 4.34 -6.50
N GLU A 132 -4.40 3.37 -6.42
CA GLU A 132 -4.05 1.96 -6.61
C GLU A 132 -3.50 1.68 -8.02
N VAL A 133 -4.08 2.33 -9.04
CA VAL A 133 -3.60 2.19 -10.43
C VAL A 133 -2.21 2.78 -10.59
N SER A 134 -1.98 3.99 -10.06
CA SER A 134 -0.69 4.66 -10.06
C SER A 134 0.36 3.86 -9.30
N ARG A 135 -0.01 3.30 -8.14
CA ARG A 135 0.83 2.43 -7.32
C ARG A 135 1.24 1.16 -8.06
N LYS A 136 0.30 0.52 -8.75
CA LYS A 136 0.59 -0.68 -9.56
C LYS A 136 1.50 -0.37 -10.76
N LEU A 137 1.31 0.78 -11.40
CA LEU A 137 2.20 1.26 -12.46
C LEU A 137 3.60 1.54 -11.92
N ALA A 138 3.71 2.22 -10.78
CA ALA A 138 4.97 2.49 -10.10
C ALA A 138 5.68 1.20 -9.68
N PHE A 139 4.95 0.20 -9.16
CA PHE A 139 5.50 -1.12 -8.87
C PHE A 139 6.15 -1.75 -10.12
N ARG A 140 5.45 -1.76 -11.26
CA ARG A 140 6.00 -2.31 -12.51
C ARG A 140 7.22 -1.54 -13.00
N GLY A 141 7.13 -0.20 -13.00
CA GLY A 141 8.22 0.68 -13.38
C GLY A 141 9.45 0.49 -12.51
N ASN A 142 9.28 0.54 -11.18
CA ASN A 142 10.35 0.33 -10.22
C ASN A 142 10.93 -1.08 -10.29
N SER A 143 10.11 -2.11 -10.53
CA SER A 143 10.61 -3.49 -10.74
C SER A 143 11.52 -3.57 -11.96
N GLY A 144 11.12 -2.95 -13.08
CA GLY A 144 11.95 -2.86 -14.28
C GLY A 144 13.23 -2.03 -14.06
N ILE A 145 13.12 -0.89 -13.38
CA ILE A 145 14.24 0.01 -13.09
C ILE A 145 15.25 -0.63 -12.15
N TRP A 146 14.82 -1.21 -11.03
CA TRP A 146 15.71 -1.78 -10.01
C TRP A 146 16.11 -3.23 -10.27
N GLY A 147 15.35 -3.93 -11.13
CA GLY A 147 15.67 -5.30 -11.52
C GLY A 147 15.40 -6.33 -10.42
N VAL A 148 14.64 -5.96 -9.39
CA VAL A 148 14.25 -6.80 -8.27
C VAL A 148 12.83 -6.45 -7.85
N GLN A 149 12.11 -7.44 -7.34
CA GLN A 149 10.78 -7.27 -6.77
C GLN A 149 10.54 -8.36 -5.71
N ALA A 150 9.57 -8.15 -4.83
CA ALA A 150 9.04 -9.17 -3.93
C ALA A 150 7.52 -9.26 -4.07
N ARG A 151 6.94 -10.43 -3.76
CA ARG A 151 5.48 -10.55 -3.68
C ARG A 151 4.97 -9.93 -2.39
N VAL A 152 5.55 -10.31 -1.25
CA VAL A 152 5.05 -9.85 0.06
C VAL A 152 6.20 -9.38 0.93
N ARG A 153 6.04 -8.22 1.56
CA ARG A 153 6.80 -7.81 2.74
C ARG A 153 5.92 -8.03 3.96
N SER A 154 6.30 -8.96 4.83
CA SER A 154 5.56 -9.26 6.05
C SER A 154 6.23 -8.65 7.27
N MET A 155 5.41 -8.17 8.21
CA MET A 155 5.83 -7.80 9.55
C MET A 155 4.83 -8.38 10.54
N THR A 156 5.31 -9.12 11.54
CA THR A 156 4.49 -9.64 12.62
C THR A 156 5.11 -9.21 13.92
N GLN A 157 4.37 -8.41 14.68
CA GLN A 157 4.84 -7.89 15.96
C GLN A 157 3.97 -8.40 17.10
N PHE A 158 4.59 -8.69 18.24
CA PHE A 158 3.91 -9.01 19.47
C PHE A 158 4.31 -7.99 20.54
N LEU A 159 3.33 -7.56 21.33
CA LEU A 159 3.50 -6.61 22.42
C LEU A 159 2.90 -7.20 23.69
N ALA A 160 3.70 -7.33 24.75
CA ALA A 160 3.23 -7.75 26.06
C ALA A 160 3.97 -7.00 27.17
N PRO A 161 3.35 -6.77 28.34
CA PRO A 161 4.07 -6.30 29.52
C PRO A 161 5.24 -7.24 29.85
N SER A 162 6.40 -6.68 30.19
CA SER A 162 7.51 -7.48 30.64
C SER A 162 7.20 -8.10 31.99
N ALA A 163 7.50 -9.40 32.15
CA ALA A 163 7.27 -10.10 33.42
C ALA A 163 8.21 -9.60 34.54
N GLU A 164 9.42 -9.18 34.18
CA GLU A 164 10.41 -8.66 35.13
C GLU A 164 10.21 -7.16 35.41
N TYR A 165 9.86 -6.38 34.38
CA TYR A 165 9.69 -4.93 34.47
C TYR A 165 8.31 -4.49 33.93
N PRO A 166 7.23 -4.56 34.73
CA PRO A 166 5.85 -4.37 34.25
C PRO A 166 5.52 -3.00 33.61
N GLU A 167 6.36 -1.99 33.87
CA GLU A 167 6.31 -0.64 33.28
C GLU A 167 6.90 -0.58 31.87
N LEU A 168 7.56 -1.65 31.43
CA LEU A 168 8.16 -1.82 30.10
C LEU A 168 7.45 -2.93 29.34
N LEU A 169 7.58 -2.89 28.02
CA LEU A 169 7.03 -3.90 27.11
C LEU A 169 8.12 -4.81 26.58
N ASP A 170 7.85 -6.11 26.57
CA ASP A 170 8.54 -7.06 25.73
C ASP A 170 7.98 -6.96 24.30
N ILE A 171 8.88 -6.93 23.32
CA ILE A 171 8.55 -6.84 21.90
C ILE A 171 9.10 -8.08 21.20
N VAL A 172 8.27 -8.74 20.40
CA VAL A 172 8.77 -9.68 19.38
C VAL A 172 8.53 -9.09 18.01
N LEU A 173 9.56 -9.10 17.16
CA LEU A 173 9.45 -8.69 15.76
C LEU A 173 9.89 -9.85 14.86
N VAL A 174 8.98 -10.27 13.98
CA VAL A 174 9.28 -11.16 12.86
C VAL A 174 9.09 -10.39 11.56
N GLY A 175 10.15 -10.31 10.76
CA GLY A 175 10.13 -9.64 9.46
C GLY A 175 10.42 -10.60 8.32
N GLY A 176 9.74 -10.40 7.19
CA GLY A 176 9.83 -11.30 6.05
C GLY A 176 9.74 -10.60 4.69
N LEU A 177 10.47 -11.15 3.73
CA LEU A 177 10.33 -10.83 2.31
C LEU A 177 10.12 -12.15 1.57
N HIS A 178 8.98 -12.26 0.90
CA HIS A 178 8.49 -13.49 0.29
C HIS A 178 8.49 -13.37 -1.22
N ASP A 179 8.93 -14.45 -1.87
CA ASP A 179 9.02 -14.55 -3.33
C ASP A 179 9.80 -13.38 -3.97
N ILE A 180 10.96 -13.06 -3.40
CA ILE A 180 11.91 -12.11 -3.98
C ILE A 180 12.38 -12.66 -5.32
N ARG A 181 12.21 -11.88 -6.39
CA ARG A 181 12.61 -12.24 -7.75
C ARG A 181 13.54 -11.20 -8.32
N ARG A 182 14.66 -11.67 -8.86
CA ARG A 182 15.55 -10.88 -9.70
C ARG A 182 14.99 -10.88 -11.12
N LEU A 183 14.88 -9.71 -11.75
CA LEU A 183 14.55 -9.55 -13.17
C LEU A 183 15.82 -9.43 -14.04
N ARG A 184 16.96 -9.20 -13.41
CA ARG A 184 18.32 -9.24 -13.96
C ARG A 184 19.32 -9.49 -12.81
N PRO A 185 20.62 -9.72 -13.08
CA PRO A 185 21.61 -9.81 -12.01
C PRO A 185 21.57 -8.56 -11.10
N VAL A 186 21.43 -8.78 -9.79
CA VAL A 186 21.41 -7.77 -8.75
C VAL A 186 22.19 -8.34 -7.57
N GLN A 187 23.25 -7.64 -7.17
CA GLN A 187 24.15 -8.04 -6.10
C GLN A 187 24.08 -7.04 -4.94
N GLY A 188 24.08 -7.54 -3.71
CA GLY A 188 24.17 -6.71 -2.51
C GLY A 188 22.91 -5.91 -2.21
N TRP A 189 21.74 -6.36 -2.67
CA TRP A 189 20.50 -5.63 -2.41
C TRP A 189 20.12 -5.73 -0.92
N PRO A 190 19.92 -4.60 -0.22
CA PRO A 190 19.58 -4.62 1.20
C PRO A 190 18.16 -5.16 1.42
N LEU A 191 18.04 -6.24 2.18
CA LEU A 191 16.77 -6.85 2.58
C LEU A 191 16.27 -6.24 3.88
N PHE A 192 17.13 -6.23 4.89
CA PHE A 192 16.80 -5.79 6.25
C PHE A 192 17.98 -5.12 6.93
N ARG A 193 17.69 -4.17 7.82
CA ARG A 193 18.69 -3.50 8.65
C ARG A 193 18.22 -3.45 10.10
N PHE A 194 19.09 -3.83 11.02
CA PHE A 194 18.87 -3.86 12.46
C PHE A 194 19.72 -2.78 13.08
N THR A 195 19.10 -1.65 13.39
CA THR A 195 19.75 -0.47 13.94
C THR A 195 18.87 0.12 15.05
N SER A 196 19.51 0.69 16.07
CA SER A 196 18.85 1.46 17.12
C SER A 196 18.86 2.93 16.75
N TYR A 197 17.77 3.63 17.05
CA TYR A 197 17.64 5.06 16.81
C TYR A 197 17.29 5.78 18.10
N ASP A 198 17.79 7.00 18.28
CA ASP A 198 17.33 7.92 19.32
C ASP A 198 15.96 8.53 18.97
N THR A 199 15.44 9.39 19.86
CA THR A 199 14.13 10.04 19.70
C THR A 199 14.07 11.05 18.55
N VAL A 200 15.22 11.46 17.99
CA VAL A 200 15.32 12.38 16.84
C VAL A 200 15.78 11.67 15.56
N GLY A 201 15.86 10.33 15.57
CA GLY A 201 16.19 9.50 14.42
C GLY A 201 17.69 9.33 14.15
N GLY A 202 18.56 9.71 15.09
CA GLY A 202 20.01 9.47 15.06
C GLY A 202 20.34 8.00 15.38
N GLU A 203 21.27 7.40 14.65
CA GLU A 203 21.69 6.01 14.89
C GLU A 203 22.48 5.89 16.19
N LEU A 204 22.02 5.01 17.10
CA LEU A 204 22.70 4.75 18.37
C LEU A 204 23.74 3.63 18.21
N PRO A 205 24.97 3.81 18.71
CA PRO A 205 25.98 2.76 18.79
C PRO A 205 25.49 1.58 19.65
N GLY A 206 25.88 0.34 19.30
CA GLY A 206 25.61 -0.85 20.10
C GLY A 206 24.41 -1.71 19.65
N GLY A 207 23.59 -1.23 18.71
CA GLY A 207 22.47 -2.00 18.15
C GLY A 207 21.37 -2.32 19.17
N ARG A 208 20.45 -3.24 18.82
CA ARG A 208 19.41 -3.76 19.73
C ARG A 208 19.87 -5.07 20.35
N ASN A 209 19.55 -5.29 21.62
CA ASN A 209 19.81 -6.56 22.29
C ASN A 209 18.66 -7.54 21.99
N LEU A 210 18.76 -8.24 20.85
CA LEU A 210 17.72 -9.14 20.35
C LEU A 210 18.08 -10.60 20.60
N GLU A 211 17.17 -11.33 21.26
CA GLU A 211 17.23 -12.79 21.35
C GLU A 211 16.63 -13.41 20.09
N ALA A 212 17.29 -14.41 19.52
CA ALA A 212 16.76 -15.10 18.34
C ALA A 212 15.52 -15.96 18.67
N ILE A 213 14.54 -15.92 17.77
CA ILE A 213 13.36 -16.81 17.84
C ILE A 213 13.76 -18.25 17.56
N GLU A 214 14.52 -18.47 16.48
CA GLU A 214 15.14 -19.76 16.17
C GLU A 214 16.62 -19.73 16.54
N LYS A 215 17.10 -20.81 17.16
CA LYS A 215 18.53 -20.96 17.43
C LYS A 215 19.27 -21.17 16.11
N PRO A 216 20.38 -20.48 15.85
CA PRO A 216 21.16 -20.71 14.65
C PRO A 216 21.69 -22.15 14.64
N ALA A 217 21.51 -22.84 13.52
CA ALA A 217 21.99 -24.21 13.36
C ALA A 217 23.52 -24.25 13.21
N THR A 218 24.13 -23.18 12.69
CA THR A 218 25.59 -23.07 12.52
C THR A 218 26.09 -21.66 12.84
N PRO A 219 27.38 -21.47 13.23
CA PRO A 219 27.94 -20.16 13.57
C PRO A 219 27.97 -19.12 12.42
N GLY A 220 27.74 -19.53 11.18
CA GLY A 220 27.76 -18.67 9.99
C GLY A 220 26.37 -18.28 9.48
N GLU A 221 25.29 -18.66 10.17
CA GLU A 221 23.95 -18.31 9.74
C GLU A 221 23.69 -16.80 9.83
N PRO A 222 22.84 -16.24 8.95
CA PRO A 222 22.47 -14.85 9.05
C PRO A 222 21.89 -14.51 10.44
N HIS A 223 22.23 -13.34 10.96
CA HIS A 223 21.78 -12.86 12.26
C HIS A 223 20.24 -12.93 12.38
N LEU A 224 19.72 -13.52 13.46
CA LEU A 224 18.27 -13.66 13.74
C LEU A 224 17.45 -14.39 12.67
N VAL A 225 18.09 -15.14 11.76
CA VAL A 225 17.38 -15.87 10.72
C VAL A 225 16.39 -16.86 11.31
N MET A 226 15.19 -16.92 10.73
CA MET A 226 14.21 -17.97 10.98
C MET A 226 14.28 -18.98 9.83
N ARG A 227 15.30 -19.85 9.88
CA ARG A 227 15.67 -20.75 8.79
C ARG A 227 14.51 -21.67 8.38
N SER A 228 13.66 -22.11 9.31
CA SER A 228 12.51 -22.98 9.01
C SER A 228 11.47 -22.33 8.09
N PHE A 229 11.52 -21.01 7.94
CA PHE A 229 10.60 -20.20 7.16
C PHE A 229 11.28 -19.53 5.96
N CYS A 230 12.56 -19.85 5.70
CA CYS A 230 13.29 -19.39 4.53
C CYS A 230 13.25 -20.43 3.41
N SER A 231 13.18 -19.97 2.16
CA SER A 231 13.19 -20.84 0.99
C SER A 231 13.91 -20.20 -0.20
N PRO A 232 14.67 -20.95 -1.02
CA PRO A 232 15.13 -22.31 -0.75
C PRO A 232 16.09 -22.34 0.46
N VAL A 233 16.29 -23.53 1.04
CA VAL A 233 17.17 -23.72 2.23
C VAL A 233 18.59 -23.17 2.01
N GLY A 234 19.07 -23.20 0.76
CA GLY A 234 20.38 -22.67 0.36
C GLY A 234 20.38 -21.23 -0.18
N ALA A 235 19.34 -20.43 0.07
CA ALA A 235 19.35 -19.03 -0.37
C ALA A 235 20.52 -18.27 0.28
N GLU A 236 21.42 -17.73 -0.56
CA GLU A 236 22.57 -16.94 -0.10
C GLU A 236 22.11 -15.53 0.31
N VAL A 237 21.88 -15.37 1.61
CA VAL A 237 21.76 -14.06 2.26
C VAL A 237 22.96 -13.88 3.17
N ARG A 238 23.62 -12.73 3.06
CA ARG A 238 24.79 -12.39 3.89
C ARG A 238 24.40 -11.38 4.95
N SER A 239 24.92 -11.54 6.16
CA SER A 239 24.87 -10.51 7.19
C SER A 239 26.14 -9.68 7.17
N ILE A 240 26.01 -8.37 6.99
CA ILE A 240 27.10 -7.41 7.12
C ILE A 240 26.93 -6.68 8.44
N LYS A 241 27.91 -6.81 9.33
CA LYS A 241 27.97 -6.01 10.55
C LYS A 241 28.58 -4.65 10.23
N THR A 242 27.92 -3.59 10.68
CA THR A 242 28.40 -2.21 10.63
C THR A 242 28.49 -1.68 12.05
N ASP A 243 29.15 -0.53 12.24
CA ASP A 243 29.28 0.10 13.58
C ASP A 243 27.91 0.45 14.21
N THR A 244 26.89 0.62 13.37
CA THR A 244 25.54 1.00 13.77
C THR A 244 24.51 -0.12 13.68
N GLY A 245 24.92 -1.35 13.34
CA GLY A 245 23.98 -2.46 13.28
C GLY A 245 24.37 -3.64 12.41
N VAL A 246 23.35 -4.39 11.98
CA VAL A 246 23.50 -5.52 11.05
C VAL A 246 22.62 -5.26 9.82
N SER A 247 23.14 -5.52 8.64
CA SER A 247 22.38 -5.50 7.37
C SER A 247 22.34 -6.89 6.78
N HIS A 248 21.17 -7.34 6.33
CA HIS A 248 21.05 -8.52 5.48
C HIS A 248 21.00 -8.10 4.03
N GLU A 249 21.86 -8.71 3.22
CA GLU A 249 21.93 -8.46 1.79
C GLU A 249 21.62 -9.72 1.00
N LEU A 250 20.85 -9.52 -0.06
CA LEU A 250 20.62 -10.51 -1.08
C LEU A 250 21.88 -10.64 -1.95
N MET A 251 22.46 -11.83 -1.99
CA MET A 251 23.63 -12.13 -2.82
C MET A 251 23.22 -12.41 -4.27
N ASP A 252 24.19 -12.74 -5.12
CA ASP A 252 23.89 -13.16 -6.49
C ASP A 252 23.04 -14.44 -6.52
N GLY A 253 22.30 -14.63 -7.62
CA GLY A 253 21.46 -15.80 -7.79
C GLY A 253 20.73 -15.81 -9.14
N PRO A 254 19.99 -16.90 -9.43
CA PRO A 254 19.27 -17.02 -10.70
C PRO A 254 18.24 -15.90 -10.90
N VAL A 255 17.98 -15.57 -12.16
CA VAL A 255 16.95 -14.61 -12.58
C VAL A 255 15.59 -15.31 -12.75
N GLY A 256 14.52 -14.57 -12.48
CA GLY A 256 13.14 -15.00 -12.66
C GLY A 256 12.66 -15.97 -11.55
N GLN A 257 11.59 -16.71 -11.85
CA GLN A 257 10.91 -17.58 -10.89
C GLN A 257 11.83 -18.67 -10.29
N ARG A 258 12.81 -19.16 -11.06
CA ARG A 258 13.76 -20.18 -10.60
C ARG A 258 14.68 -19.68 -9.49
N GLY A 259 14.89 -18.37 -9.39
CA GLY A 259 15.69 -17.74 -8.34
C GLY A 259 14.86 -17.08 -7.25
N SER A 260 13.58 -17.48 -7.11
CA SER A 260 12.69 -16.96 -6.07
C SER A 260 13.24 -17.26 -4.67
N VAL A 261 13.29 -16.26 -3.80
CA VAL A 261 13.78 -16.38 -2.42
C VAL A 261 12.75 -15.82 -1.44
N THR A 262 12.50 -16.56 -0.36
CA THR A 262 11.84 -16.08 0.85
C THR A 262 12.86 -16.04 1.96
N PHE A 263 12.99 -14.89 2.62
CA PHE A 263 13.90 -14.70 3.74
C PHE A 263 13.15 -14.08 4.92
N MET A 264 13.33 -14.69 6.09
CA MET A 264 12.62 -14.37 7.33
C MET A 264 13.63 -14.22 8.47
N PHE A 265 13.41 -13.26 9.35
CA PHE A 265 14.14 -13.10 10.60
C PHE A 265 13.16 -12.89 11.76
N GLY A 266 13.59 -13.20 12.98
CA GLY A 266 12.79 -13.02 14.19
C GLY A 266 13.65 -12.75 15.42
N GLY A 267 13.31 -11.69 16.14
CA GLY A 267 13.99 -11.31 17.38
C GLY A 267 13.01 -10.94 18.49
N ILE A 268 13.37 -11.25 19.73
CA ILE A 268 12.70 -10.80 20.94
C ILE A 268 13.58 -9.75 21.60
N GLU A 269 12.98 -8.62 21.95
CA GLU A 269 13.58 -7.58 22.79
C GLU A 269 12.80 -7.53 24.11
N ARG A 270 13.49 -7.86 25.21
CA ARG A 270 12.89 -7.82 26.55
C ARG A 270 12.98 -6.41 27.12
N ALA A 271 11.92 -5.97 27.79
CA ALA A 271 11.86 -4.67 28.46
C ALA A 271 12.31 -3.50 27.54
N ALA A 272 11.82 -3.52 26.31
CA ALA A 272 12.35 -2.74 25.19
C ALA A 272 11.92 -1.27 25.21
N VAL A 273 10.64 -1.02 25.53
CA VAL A 273 10.04 0.32 25.45
C VAL A 273 9.10 0.57 26.63
N PRO A 274 8.87 1.85 27.00
CA PRO A 274 7.85 2.21 27.97
C PRO A 274 6.46 1.69 27.59
N ARG A 275 5.72 1.21 28.58
CA ARG A 275 4.32 0.81 28.44
C ARG A 275 3.36 1.99 28.43
N TYR A 276 3.71 3.05 29.15
CA TYR A 276 2.87 4.22 29.38
C TYR A 276 3.48 5.49 28.83
N SER A 277 2.63 6.47 28.54
CA SER A 277 3.06 7.82 28.18
C SER A 277 3.80 8.51 29.34
N SER A 278 4.79 9.34 29.05
CA SER A 278 5.44 10.18 30.05
C SER A 278 4.44 11.10 30.78
N PRO A 279 4.52 11.25 32.12
CA PRO A 279 3.67 12.17 32.88
C PRO A 279 3.90 13.65 32.57
N THR A 280 5.07 14.00 32.00
CA THR A 280 5.51 15.39 31.83
C THR A 280 5.24 15.95 30.43
N GLN A 281 4.81 15.13 29.47
CA GLN A 281 4.47 15.59 28.12
C GLN A 281 2.98 15.93 28.03
N SER A 282 2.66 17.10 27.46
CA SER A 282 1.28 17.55 27.22
C SER A 282 0.62 16.84 26.03
N ASP A 283 1.43 16.32 25.12
CA ASP A 283 0.98 15.74 23.86
C ASP A 283 0.76 14.23 23.99
N SER A 284 -0.07 13.68 23.10
CA SER A 284 -0.34 12.23 23.08
C SER A 284 0.89 11.49 22.59
N GLU A 285 1.62 10.83 23.48
CA GLU A 285 2.71 9.93 23.07
C GLU A 285 2.15 8.69 22.34
N HIS A 286 2.88 8.24 21.32
CA HIS A 286 2.43 7.17 20.44
C HIS A 286 3.43 6.01 20.40
N GLY A 287 2.89 4.79 20.36
CA GLY A 287 3.62 3.62 19.92
C GLY A 287 3.52 3.50 18.40
N GLU A 288 4.66 3.27 17.74
CA GLU A 288 4.73 3.16 16.28
C GLU A 288 5.50 1.91 15.86
N MET A 289 4.99 1.25 14.84
CA MET A 289 5.64 0.11 14.21
C MET A 289 5.52 0.22 12.69
N GLY A 290 6.62 0.04 11.98
CA GLY A 290 6.67 0.32 10.56
C GLY A 290 7.43 -0.70 9.74
N ALA A 291 6.85 -1.10 8.62
CA ALA A 291 7.52 -1.86 7.57
C ALA A 291 8.06 -0.89 6.50
N LEU A 292 9.39 -0.82 6.38
CA LEU A 292 10.04 -0.03 5.34
C LEU A 292 9.93 -0.69 3.97
N VAL A 293 9.36 0.00 2.99
CA VAL A 293 9.26 -0.48 1.61
C VAL A 293 10.45 0.04 0.82
N THR A 294 11.52 -0.77 0.81
CA THR A 294 12.80 -0.47 0.17
C THR A 294 13.00 -1.18 -1.15
N MET A 295 12.05 -2.00 -1.59
CA MET A 295 12.04 -2.65 -2.90
C MET A 295 10.60 -2.70 -3.45
N PRO A 296 10.43 -2.84 -4.77
CA PRO A 296 9.10 -2.99 -5.37
C PRO A 296 8.42 -4.23 -4.80
N THR A 297 7.28 -4.05 -4.15
CA THR A 297 6.56 -5.13 -3.46
C THR A 297 5.10 -5.12 -3.87
N GLU A 298 4.50 -6.30 -4.11
CA GLU A 298 3.07 -6.39 -4.43
C GLU A 298 2.17 -6.19 -3.21
N TYR A 299 2.60 -6.64 -2.02
CA TYR A 299 1.84 -6.52 -0.78
C TYR A 299 2.74 -6.21 0.42
N VAL A 300 2.30 -5.30 1.30
CA VAL A 300 2.75 -5.27 2.69
C VAL A 300 1.67 -5.91 3.55
N HIS A 301 2.07 -6.88 4.38
CA HIS A 301 1.19 -7.59 5.31
C HIS A 301 1.68 -7.40 6.74
N ILE A 302 0.88 -6.72 7.57
CA ILE A 302 1.22 -6.43 8.96
C ILE A 302 0.25 -7.16 9.87
N ASP A 303 0.79 -7.99 10.76
CA ASP A 303 0.07 -8.57 11.88
C ASP A 303 0.61 -8.00 13.20
N ILE A 304 -0.28 -7.64 14.10
CA ILE A 304 0.07 -7.16 15.43
C ILE A 304 -0.73 -7.95 16.44
N LEU A 305 -0.04 -8.59 17.38
CA LEU A 305 -0.65 -9.30 18.48
C LEU A 305 -0.34 -8.57 19.77
N VAL A 306 -1.39 -8.11 20.44
CA VAL A 306 -1.27 -7.22 21.60
C VAL A 306 -1.88 -7.92 22.82
N HIS A 307 -1.12 -8.00 23.90
CA HIS A 307 -1.59 -8.55 25.16
C HIS A 307 -2.80 -7.77 25.68
N ARG A 308 -3.78 -8.46 26.27
CA ARG A 308 -5.07 -7.90 26.70
C ARG A 308 -4.94 -6.71 27.65
N ASP A 309 -3.87 -6.68 28.43
CA ASP A 309 -3.57 -5.60 29.38
C ASP A 309 -3.23 -4.25 28.73
N LEU A 310 -3.07 -4.24 27.39
CA LEU A 310 -2.83 -3.05 26.59
C LEU A 310 -4.07 -2.63 25.80
N LEU A 311 -5.11 -3.49 25.70
CA LEU A 311 -6.22 -3.30 24.77
C LEU A 311 -7.18 -2.15 25.13
N ASN A 312 -7.25 -1.75 26.40
CA ASN A 312 -8.19 -0.72 26.85
C ASN A 312 -7.99 0.63 26.15
N SER A 313 -6.77 0.92 25.66
CA SER A 313 -6.44 2.14 24.92
C SER A 313 -5.86 1.87 23.53
N PHE A 314 -5.86 0.61 23.10
CA PHE A 314 -5.26 0.22 21.82
C PHE A 314 -6.25 0.43 20.67
N ALA A 315 -6.20 1.63 20.08
CA ALA A 315 -6.87 1.96 18.83
C ALA A 315 -5.82 2.15 17.74
N PRO A 316 -5.50 1.11 16.94
CA PRO A 316 -4.48 1.20 15.92
C PRO A 316 -4.99 1.96 14.69
N GLU A 317 -4.12 2.78 14.11
CA GLU A 317 -4.32 3.50 12.86
C GLU A 317 -3.26 3.05 11.84
N LEU A 318 -3.67 2.84 10.58
CA LEU A 318 -2.74 2.58 9.48
C LEU A 318 -2.36 3.90 8.79
N LEU A 319 -1.06 4.11 8.63
CA LEU A 319 -0.49 5.31 8.03
C LEU A 319 0.57 4.90 7.02
N VAL A 320 0.59 5.54 5.87
CA VAL A 320 1.65 5.34 4.88
C VAL A 320 2.37 6.65 4.64
N TYR A 321 3.69 6.64 4.83
CA TYR A 321 4.54 7.81 4.68
C TYR A 321 5.53 7.60 3.54
N GLY A 322 5.57 8.52 2.58
CA GLY A 322 6.61 8.56 1.56
C GLY A 322 7.98 8.84 2.17
N ARG A 323 9.05 8.30 1.57
CA ARG A 323 10.44 8.53 2.02
C ARG A 323 11.32 9.15 0.94
N PRO A 324 11.04 10.37 0.47
CA PRO A 324 11.76 10.98 -0.64
C PRO A 324 13.28 11.10 -0.42
N PHE A 325 13.73 11.19 0.84
CA PHE A 325 15.15 11.29 1.18
C PHE A 325 15.83 9.94 1.48
N GLY A 326 15.09 8.83 1.51
CA GLY A 326 15.62 7.48 1.78
C GLY A 326 16.25 7.25 3.17
N GLY A 327 16.53 8.31 3.94
CA GLY A 327 17.19 8.31 5.25
C GLY A 327 16.29 7.84 6.41
N THR A 328 16.71 8.11 7.66
CA THR A 328 16.10 7.63 8.91
C THR A 328 14.70 8.21 9.18
N ALA A 329 14.14 7.95 10.38
CA ALA A 329 12.85 8.53 10.76
C ALA A 329 12.99 10.05 10.79
N LEU A 330 12.15 10.74 10.00
CA LEU A 330 11.95 12.17 10.14
C LEU A 330 11.24 12.44 11.46
N ASP A 331 11.40 13.65 12.01
CA ASP A 331 10.58 14.07 13.14
C ASP A 331 9.08 13.94 12.77
N PRO A 332 8.21 13.61 13.75
CA PRO A 332 6.81 13.31 13.45
C PRO A 332 6.07 14.41 12.69
N ALA A 333 6.36 15.69 12.98
CA ALA A 333 5.70 16.82 12.33
C ALA A 333 6.12 16.93 10.85
N THR A 334 7.40 16.82 10.55
CA THR A 334 7.89 16.80 9.17
C THR A 334 7.40 15.57 8.42
N ARG A 335 7.32 14.41 9.09
CA ARG A 335 6.83 13.16 8.47
C ARG A 335 5.38 13.27 8.00
N GLU A 336 4.53 13.98 8.74
CA GLU A 336 3.11 14.15 8.37
C GLU A 336 2.94 14.86 7.02
N ASN A 337 3.87 15.74 6.62
CA ASN A 337 3.89 16.36 5.29
C ASN A 337 4.07 15.35 4.14
N TYR A 338 4.56 14.15 4.44
CA TYR A 338 4.77 13.07 3.47
C TYR A 338 3.75 11.95 3.60
N ARG A 339 2.66 12.18 4.32
CA ARG A 339 1.57 11.21 4.42
C ARG A 339 0.92 11.02 3.05
N LEU A 340 0.82 9.75 2.64
CA LEU A 340 0.15 9.35 1.42
C LEU A 340 -1.31 9.02 1.74
N PRO A 341 -2.25 9.31 0.83
CA PRO A 341 -3.68 9.05 1.02
C PRO A 341 -3.98 7.56 0.79
N ILE A 342 -3.47 6.70 1.68
CA ILE A 342 -3.67 5.24 1.66
C ILE A 342 -4.25 4.85 3.01
N ASP A 343 -5.47 4.34 3.00
CA ASP A 343 -6.34 4.14 4.16
C ASP A 343 -6.93 2.71 4.20
N GLU A 344 -6.07 1.71 4.02
CA GLU A 344 -6.50 0.31 4.07
C GLU A 344 -7.04 -0.07 5.47
N PRO A 345 -8.09 -0.91 5.55
CA PRO A 345 -8.71 -1.23 6.82
C PRO A 345 -7.82 -2.11 7.70
N ILE A 346 -7.97 -1.94 9.02
CA ILE A 346 -7.41 -2.84 10.01
C ILE A 346 -8.49 -3.82 10.46
N ILE A 347 -8.22 -5.12 10.31
CA ILE A 347 -9.11 -6.20 10.71
C ILE A 347 -8.68 -6.72 12.08
N ARG A 348 -9.59 -6.74 13.04
CA ARG A 348 -9.36 -7.37 14.35
C ARG A 348 -9.49 -8.89 14.24
N MET A 349 -8.60 -9.61 14.91
CA MET A 349 -8.54 -11.07 14.96
C MET A 349 -8.47 -11.54 16.41
N ASP A 350 -8.94 -12.75 16.68
CA ASP A 350 -8.79 -13.47 17.95
C ASP A 350 -7.73 -14.58 17.78
N PRO A 351 -6.50 -14.42 18.31
CA PRO A 351 -5.44 -15.42 18.15
C PRO A 351 -5.74 -16.81 18.73
N ALA A 352 -6.74 -16.93 19.60
CA ALA A 352 -7.16 -18.21 20.14
C ALA A 352 -8.17 -18.95 19.24
N ARG A 353 -8.82 -18.26 18.30
CA ARG A 353 -9.93 -18.80 17.50
C ARG A 353 -9.70 -18.70 15.99
N ASP A 354 -9.05 -17.63 15.56
CA ASP A 354 -8.84 -17.33 14.15
C ASP A 354 -7.51 -17.91 13.66
N SER A 355 -7.50 -18.32 12.39
CA SER A 355 -6.27 -18.71 11.71
C SER A 355 -5.58 -17.47 11.13
N PHE A 356 -4.26 -17.39 11.30
CA PHE A 356 -3.43 -16.38 10.68
C PHE A 356 -2.98 -16.74 9.25
N THR A 357 -3.21 -17.98 8.80
CA THR A 357 -2.89 -18.40 7.42
C THR A 357 -3.65 -17.56 6.39
N THR A 358 -2.97 -17.16 5.31
CA THR A 358 -3.57 -16.48 4.17
C THR A 358 -2.98 -17.00 2.85
N ASP A 359 -3.63 -16.70 1.74
CA ASP A 359 -3.07 -16.96 0.39
C ASP A 359 -1.76 -16.18 0.15
N LEU A 360 -1.57 -15.06 0.87
CA LEU A 360 -0.33 -14.29 0.82
C LEU A 360 0.78 -14.98 1.61
N LEU A 361 0.46 -15.52 2.79
CA LEU A 361 1.41 -16.09 3.74
C LEU A 361 0.89 -17.44 4.28
N PRO A 362 1.10 -18.55 3.56
CA PRO A 362 0.58 -19.86 3.97
C PRO A 362 1.12 -20.34 5.32
N ASP A 363 2.39 -20.08 5.62
CA ASP A 363 3.07 -20.48 6.86
C ASP A 363 2.87 -19.50 8.03
N GLN A 364 2.05 -18.45 7.86
CA GLN A 364 1.91 -17.39 8.87
C GLN A 364 1.43 -17.92 10.22
N GLN A 365 0.51 -18.89 10.24
CA GLN A 365 0.07 -19.51 11.49
C GLN A 365 1.23 -20.18 12.22
N ARG A 366 2.11 -20.89 11.50
CA ARG A 366 3.28 -21.55 12.08
C ARG A 366 4.28 -20.55 12.65
N VAL A 367 4.46 -19.39 12.00
CA VAL A 367 5.28 -18.30 12.53
C VAL A 367 4.72 -17.80 13.86
N VAL A 368 3.41 -17.54 13.91
CA VAL A 368 2.72 -17.08 15.12
C VAL A 368 2.86 -18.11 16.26
N ASP A 369 2.66 -19.39 15.96
CA ASP A 369 2.80 -20.48 16.93
C ASP A 369 4.24 -20.61 17.47
N SER A 370 5.25 -20.47 16.59
CA SER A 370 6.66 -20.48 16.98
C SER A 370 7.01 -19.35 17.94
N VAL A 371 6.44 -18.15 17.74
CA VAL A 371 6.65 -17.02 18.65
C VAL A 371 6.00 -17.28 20.00
N PHE A 372 4.73 -17.70 20.04
CA PHE A 372 4.06 -18.03 21.30
C PHE A 372 4.83 -19.10 22.10
N ALA A 373 5.30 -20.15 21.41
CA ALA A 373 6.10 -21.20 22.04
C ALA A 373 7.44 -20.67 22.58
N ARG A 374 8.15 -19.82 21.82
CA ARG A 374 9.46 -19.30 22.22
C ARG A 374 9.39 -18.24 23.32
N SER A 375 8.31 -17.45 23.34
CA SER A 375 8.07 -16.42 24.35
C SER A 375 7.37 -16.93 25.60
N GLU A 376 6.91 -18.18 25.59
CA GLU A 376 6.12 -18.80 26.68
C GLU A 376 4.83 -18.03 26.99
N TRP A 377 4.20 -17.48 25.94
CA TRP A 377 2.96 -16.72 26.04
C TRP A 377 1.75 -17.55 25.65
N ASP A 378 0.62 -17.29 26.30
CA ASP A 378 -0.67 -17.90 25.95
C ASP A 378 -1.41 -17.05 24.91
N ARG A 379 -1.73 -17.65 23.76
CA ARG A 379 -2.51 -17.01 22.68
C ARG A 379 -3.84 -16.42 23.16
N ARG A 380 -4.45 -16.99 24.21
CA ARG A 380 -5.72 -16.51 24.77
C ARG A 380 -5.57 -15.13 25.38
N ASP A 381 -4.36 -14.74 25.76
CA ASP A 381 -4.09 -13.45 26.39
C ASP A 381 -3.86 -12.32 25.40
N PHE A 382 -3.97 -12.57 24.10
CA PHE A 382 -3.71 -11.60 23.05
C PHE A 382 -4.95 -11.31 22.21
N ALA A 383 -4.98 -10.12 21.59
CA ALA A 383 -5.84 -9.83 20.44
C ALA A 383 -4.96 -9.49 19.22
N GLY A 384 -5.41 -9.89 18.04
CA GLY A 384 -4.71 -9.66 16.77
C GLY A 384 -5.31 -8.48 16.00
N PHE A 385 -4.46 -7.83 15.21
CA PHE A 385 -4.84 -6.80 14.26
C PHE A 385 -4.05 -7.01 12.97
N ARG A 386 -4.74 -6.96 11.84
CA ARG A 386 -4.15 -7.21 10.52
C ARG A 386 -4.42 -6.05 9.58
N ALA A 387 -3.38 -5.60 8.89
CA ALA A 387 -3.48 -4.65 7.78
C ALA A 387 -2.75 -5.20 6.55
N ILE A 388 -3.37 -5.01 5.38
CA ILE A 388 -2.78 -5.41 4.10
C ILE A 388 -2.83 -4.21 3.17
N VAL A 389 -1.66 -3.81 2.66
CA VAL A 389 -1.54 -2.73 1.67
C VAL A 389 -1.09 -3.32 0.35
N SER A 390 -1.90 -3.16 -0.69
CA SER A 390 -1.56 -3.58 -2.05
C SER A 390 -0.68 -2.54 -2.74
N TYR A 391 0.34 -2.99 -3.48
CA TYR A 391 1.30 -2.18 -4.22
C TYR A 391 1.82 -0.96 -3.43
N PRO A 392 2.35 -1.13 -2.21
CA PRO A 392 2.79 0.02 -1.41
C PRO A 392 3.86 0.82 -2.17
N PRO A 393 3.80 2.17 -2.13
CA PRO A 393 4.77 3.02 -2.81
C PRO A 393 6.21 2.73 -2.37
N MET A 394 7.18 2.90 -3.27
CA MET A 394 8.61 2.79 -2.96
C MET A 394 9.32 4.10 -3.34
N PRO A 395 10.12 4.70 -2.45
CA PRO A 395 10.34 4.31 -1.05
C PRO A 395 9.23 4.84 -0.13
N SER A 396 8.75 4.01 0.79
CA SER A 396 7.77 4.41 1.83
C SER A 396 7.95 3.64 3.14
N THR A 397 7.20 4.04 4.17
CA THR A 397 6.97 3.28 5.39
C THR A 397 5.48 3.03 5.52
N VAL A 398 5.08 1.76 5.64
CA VAL A 398 3.73 1.38 6.07
C VAL A 398 3.76 1.19 7.57
N MET A 399 2.97 1.97 8.30
CA MET A 399 3.06 2.11 9.75
C MET A 399 1.72 1.84 10.42
N ILE A 400 1.76 1.15 11.55
CA ILE A 400 0.66 1.16 12.51
C ILE A 400 1.06 2.02 13.70
N ARG A 401 0.16 2.94 14.07
CA ARG A 401 0.31 3.85 15.21
C ARG A 401 -0.82 3.64 16.20
N TYR A 402 -0.53 3.75 17.49
CA TYR A 402 -1.54 3.73 18.56
C TYR A 402 -1.14 4.71 19.67
N ALA A 403 -2.12 5.22 20.41
CA ALA A 403 -1.87 6.07 21.57
C ALA A 403 -1.36 5.24 22.76
N LEU A 404 -0.34 5.74 23.45
CA LEU A 404 0.08 5.17 24.74
C LEU A 404 -0.90 5.60 25.83
N SER A 405 -1.30 4.66 26.68
CA SER A 405 -2.11 4.95 27.86
C SER A 405 -1.28 5.66 28.93
N ARG A 406 -1.94 6.45 29.80
CA ARG A 406 -1.33 6.91 31.04
C ARG A 406 -1.17 5.77 32.04
N ALA A 407 -0.19 5.87 32.92
CA ALA A 407 -0.03 4.93 34.03
C ALA A 407 -1.28 4.96 34.93
N PRO A 408 -1.73 3.80 35.47
CA PRO A 408 -2.85 3.75 36.40
C PRO A 408 -2.58 4.63 37.64
N GLY A 409 -3.45 5.61 37.89
CA GLY A 409 -3.35 6.50 39.06
C GLY A 409 -2.59 7.82 38.82
N ALA A 410 -2.22 8.13 37.58
CA ALA A 410 -1.62 9.41 37.16
C ALA A 410 -2.63 10.46 36.67
#